data_AF-A0A0T9U8Z5-F1
#
_entry.id   AF-A0A0T9U8Z5-F1
#
_cell.length_a   1.000
_cell.length_b   1.000
_cell.length_c   1.000
_cell.angle_alpha   90.00
_cell.angle_beta   90.00
_cell.angle_gamma   90.00
#
_symmetry.space_group_name_H-M   'P 1'
#
loop_
_entity.id
_entity.type
_entity.pdbx_description
1 polymer ?
#
loop_
_entity_poly.entity_id
_entity_poly.type
_entity_poly.pdbx_seq_one_letter_code
_entity_poly.pdbx_strand_id
1 'polypeptide(L)'
;MSNRSKGLGVGLLITASLVPRVYADPVLTTTERNPFQKVSAESCRSDRERLASWQLQGIVSGADYHSSWGRWPGGSGQRLVVGQQLLPNWQVTQISAQQMSLQHVRPDKRCAEGSAPVVLVMR
;
A
#
# COMPACT_ATOMS: atom_id res chain seq x y z
N MET A 1 46.24 -76.25 -21.26
CA MET A 1 47.40 -75.37 -21.02
C MET A 1 46.91 -73.94 -21.24
N SER A 2 46.83 -73.13 -20.18
CA SER A 2 47.80 -72.06 -19.84
C SER A 2 47.66 -70.86 -20.80
N ASN A 3 47.57 -69.58 -20.42
CA ASN A 3 47.43 -68.83 -19.17
C ASN A 3 47.44 -67.34 -19.60
N ARG A 4 46.65 -66.45 -18.94
CA ARG A 4 46.84 -64.98 -18.83
C ARG A 4 46.86 -64.16 -20.15
N SER A 5 46.56 -62.87 -20.24
CA SER A 5 46.28 -61.71 -19.37
C SER A 5 45.85 -60.59 -20.37
N LYS A 6 45.10 -59.53 -20.06
CA LYS A 6 45.40 -58.37 -19.23
C LYS A 6 44.14 -57.48 -19.24
N GLY A 7 43.80 -56.89 -18.10
CA GLY A 7 42.75 -55.88 -18.02
C GLY A 7 43.20 -54.52 -18.57
N LEU A 8 42.22 -53.68 -18.90
CA LEU A 8 42.25 -52.23 -19.07
C LEU A 8 40.77 -51.86 -19.24
N GLY A 9 40.08 -51.21 -18.31
CA GLY A 9 40.42 -50.02 -17.55
C GLY A 9 39.17 -49.14 -17.66
N VAL A 10 38.22 -49.31 -16.73
CA VAL A 10 37.00 -48.50 -16.72
C VAL A 10 37.38 -47.12 -16.22
N GLY A 11 37.62 -46.21 -17.15
CA GLY A 11 37.83 -44.80 -16.86
C GLY A 11 36.52 -44.17 -16.39
N LEU A 12 36.41 -43.87 -15.10
CA LEU A 12 35.34 -43.05 -14.55
C LEU A 12 35.59 -41.60 -14.95
N LEU A 13 34.83 -41.09 -15.92
CA LEU A 13 34.85 -39.67 -16.28
C LEU A 13 34.12 -38.86 -15.21
N ILE A 14 34.87 -38.18 -14.35
CA ILE A 14 34.30 -37.19 -13.43
C ILE A 14 34.16 -35.88 -14.21
N THR A 15 32.96 -35.59 -14.71
CA THR A 15 32.63 -34.28 -15.25
C THR A 15 32.45 -33.30 -14.10
N ALA A 16 33.49 -32.53 -13.80
CA ALA A 16 33.40 -31.40 -12.88
C ALA A 16 32.60 -30.28 -13.56
N SER A 17 31.31 -30.18 -13.25
CA SER A 17 30.48 -29.04 -13.63
C SER A 17 30.89 -27.83 -12.80
N LEU A 18 31.68 -26.94 -13.40
CA LEU A 18 31.91 -25.58 -12.88
C LEU A 18 30.61 -24.80 -13.05
N VAL A 19 29.74 -24.84 -12.03
CA VAL A 19 28.58 -23.95 -11.97
C VAL A 19 29.11 -22.57 -11.55
N PRO A 20 28.97 -21.52 -12.37
CA PRO A 20 29.31 -20.18 -11.92
C PRO A 20 28.39 -19.81 -10.77
N ARG A 21 28.95 -19.67 -9.56
CA ARG A 21 28.24 -18.99 -8.48
C ARG A 21 28.17 -17.51 -8.84
N VAL A 22 27.05 -17.11 -9.44
CA VAL A 22 26.64 -15.71 -9.49
C VAL A 22 26.35 -15.30 -8.05
N TYR A 23 27.35 -14.69 -7.40
CA TYR A 23 27.15 -14.06 -6.12
C TYR A 23 26.38 -12.77 -6.39
N ALA A 24 25.08 -12.76 -6.06
CA ALA A 24 24.33 -11.53 -6.00
C ALA A 24 24.86 -10.74 -4.80
N ASP A 25 25.69 -9.74 -5.07
CA ASP A 25 26.06 -8.75 -4.06
C ASP A 25 24.75 -8.14 -3.54
N PRO A 26 24.43 -8.23 -2.23
CA PRO A 26 23.28 -7.53 -1.72
C PRO A 26 23.58 -6.04 -1.89
N VAL A 27 22.95 -5.43 -2.88
CA VAL A 27 22.87 -3.98 -2.99
C VAL A 27 22.13 -3.52 -1.73
N LEU A 28 22.91 -3.25 -0.69
CA LEU A 28 22.53 -2.47 0.46
C LEU A 28 22.39 -1.04 -0.05
N THR A 29 21.32 -0.78 -0.81
CA THR A 29 20.73 0.56 -0.84
C THR A 29 20.19 0.78 0.56
N THR A 30 21.07 1.14 1.49
CA THR A 30 20.70 2.00 2.59
C THR A 30 20.18 3.27 1.93
N THR A 31 18.88 3.30 1.66
CA THR A 31 18.15 4.54 1.44
C THR A 31 18.26 5.30 2.76
N GLU A 32 19.41 5.92 2.98
CA GLU A 32 19.71 6.73 4.14
C GLU A 32 18.74 7.90 4.04
N ARG A 33 17.63 7.83 4.79
CA ARG A 33 16.64 8.90 4.78
C ARG A 33 17.35 10.14 5.28
N ASN A 34 17.50 11.14 4.42
CA ASN A 34 18.07 12.41 4.81
C ASN A 34 17.16 13.04 5.90
N PRO A 35 17.61 13.14 7.16
CA PRO A 35 16.77 13.62 8.26
C PRO A 35 16.44 15.12 8.13
N PHE A 36 17.16 15.85 7.29
CA PHE A 36 16.91 17.26 6.97
C PHE A 36 16.07 17.44 5.70
N GLN A 37 15.71 16.35 5.01
CA GLN A 37 14.83 16.42 3.85
C GLN A 37 13.47 16.97 4.30
N LYS A 38 13.04 18.05 3.64
CA LYS A 38 11.74 18.66 3.92
C LYS A 38 10.63 17.69 3.53
N VAL A 39 10.03 17.02 4.51
CA VAL A 39 8.75 16.31 4.35
C VAL A 39 7.73 17.30 3.79
N SER A 40 7.25 17.04 2.58
CA SER A 40 6.36 17.94 1.84
C SER A 40 4.93 17.85 2.36
N ALA A 41 4.36 19.00 2.71
CA ALA A 41 2.94 19.14 3.05
C ALA A 41 2.01 19.02 1.82
N GLU A 42 2.59 18.97 0.61
CA GLU A 42 1.86 18.90 -0.65
C GLU A 42 1.00 17.64 -0.76
N SER A 43 1.44 16.54 -0.13
CA SER A 43 0.64 15.31 -0.01
C SER A 43 -0.70 15.56 0.71
N CYS A 44 -0.69 16.28 1.83
CA CYS A 44 -1.89 16.57 2.61
C CYS A 44 -2.88 17.49 1.88
N ARG A 45 -2.37 18.47 1.10
CA ARG A 45 -3.23 19.34 0.27
C ARG A 45 -3.82 18.56 -0.91
N SER A 46 -3.01 17.76 -1.60
CA SER A 46 -3.43 16.93 -2.73
C SER A 46 -4.50 15.90 -2.33
N ASP A 47 -4.35 15.25 -1.18
CA ASP A 47 -5.35 14.29 -0.69
C ASP A 47 -6.68 14.97 -0.39
N ARG A 48 -6.65 16.19 0.19
CA ARG A 48 -7.87 16.96 0.46
C ARG A 48 -8.59 17.37 -0.82
N GLU A 49 -7.85 17.84 -1.82
CA GLU A 49 -8.39 18.16 -3.15
C GLU A 49 -8.98 16.93 -3.83
N ARG A 50 -8.31 15.78 -3.70
CA ARG A 50 -8.81 14.50 -4.18
C ARG A 50 -10.14 14.15 -3.51
N LEU A 51 -10.24 14.24 -2.18
CA LEU A 51 -11.49 14.01 -1.44
C LEU A 51 -12.61 14.97 -1.87
N ALA A 52 -12.30 16.21 -2.26
CA ALA A 52 -13.32 17.18 -2.71
C ALA A 52 -14.02 16.77 -4.01
N SER A 53 -13.38 15.93 -4.83
CA SER A 53 -13.98 15.40 -6.07
C SER A 53 -14.93 14.21 -5.85
N TRP A 54 -15.06 13.74 -4.60
CA TRP A 54 -15.81 12.53 -4.26
C TRP A 54 -17.29 12.82 -4.07
N GLN A 55 -18.13 11.82 -4.37
CA GLN A 55 -19.59 11.96 -4.26
C GLN A 55 -20.16 10.89 -3.35
N LEU A 56 -20.78 11.32 -2.26
CA LEU A 56 -21.62 10.47 -1.44
C LEU A 56 -22.91 10.17 -2.21
N GLN A 57 -23.19 8.88 -2.46
CA GLN A 57 -24.35 8.46 -3.23
C GLN A 57 -25.48 7.91 -2.36
N GLY A 58 -25.23 7.65 -1.09
CA GLY A 58 -26.25 7.17 -0.16
C GLY A 58 -25.68 6.46 1.05
N ILE A 59 -26.59 6.13 1.96
CA ILE A 59 -26.28 5.66 3.30
C ILE A 59 -27.28 4.58 3.69
N VAL A 60 -26.79 3.49 4.26
CA VAL A 60 -27.60 2.46 4.94
C VAL A 60 -27.38 2.61 6.43
N SER A 61 -28.47 2.66 7.18
CA SER A 61 -28.44 2.75 8.63
C SER A 61 -29.40 1.74 9.25
N GLY A 62 -29.00 1.17 10.39
CA GLY A 62 -29.85 0.37 11.28
C GLY A 62 -29.81 0.92 12.70
N ALA A 63 -30.24 0.13 13.67
CA ALA A 63 -30.27 0.55 15.08
C ALA A 63 -28.87 0.87 15.65
N ASP A 64 -27.84 0.18 15.18
CA ASP A 64 -26.48 0.20 15.73
C ASP A 64 -25.37 0.29 14.66
N TYR A 65 -25.75 0.47 13.38
CA TYR A 65 -24.78 0.57 12.30
C TYR A 65 -25.12 1.67 11.30
N HIS A 66 -24.06 2.28 10.76
CA HIS A 66 -24.12 3.22 9.65
C HIS A 66 -23.07 2.85 8.62
N SER A 67 -23.44 2.89 7.35
CA SER A 67 -22.54 2.63 6.23
C SER A 67 -22.85 3.56 5.08
N SER A 68 -21.84 4.15 4.47
CA SER A 68 -22.00 5.00 3.29
C SER A 68 -21.55 4.27 2.05
N TRP A 69 -22.11 4.65 0.91
CA TRP A 69 -21.65 4.27 -0.41
C TRP A 69 -21.46 5.55 -1.24
N GLY A 70 -20.46 5.55 -2.11
CA GLY A 70 -20.20 6.72 -2.94
C GLY A 70 -19.37 6.39 -4.16
N ARG A 71 -19.28 7.38 -5.05
CA ARG A 71 -18.47 7.33 -6.25
C ARG A 71 -17.16 8.03 -5.97
N TRP A 72 -16.09 7.24 -6.00
CA TRP A 72 -14.73 7.71 -5.80
C TRP A 72 -14.01 7.75 -7.17
N PRO A 73 -13.17 8.75 -7.47
CA PRO A 73 -12.35 8.80 -8.67
C PRO A 73 -11.44 7.56 -8.73
N GLY A 74 -11.60 6.77 -9.80
CA GLY A 74 -10.78 5.60 -10.07
C GLY A 74 -11.39 4.24 -9.72
N GLY A 75 -12.67 4.14 -9.34
CA GLY A 75 -13.26 2.83 -9.05
C GLY A 75 -14.78 2.76 -8.93
N SER A 76 -15.25 1.51 -8.82
CA SER A 76 -16.62 1.14 -8.45
C SER A 76 -16.89 1.54 -7.00
N GLY A 77 -18.12 2.01 -6.73
CA GLY A 77 -18.46 2.53 -5.41
C GLY A 77 -18.23 1.51 -4.30
N GLN A 78 -17.41 1.89 -3.32
CA GLN A 78 -17.09 1.04 -2.17
C GLN A 78 -17.92 1.45 -0.96
N ARG A 79 -18.41 0.45 -0.21
CA ARG A 79 -19.03 0.65 1.11
C ARG A 79 -17.98 1.10 2.13
N LEU A 80 -18.29 2.13 2.89
CA LEU A 80 -17.46 2.66 3.96
C LEU A 80 -18.19 2.63 5.30
N VAL A 81 -17.44 2.42 6.37
CA VAL A 81 -17.92 2.47 7.75
C VAL A 81 -17.07 3.44 8.57
N VAL A 82 -17.59 3.88 9.72
CA VAL A 82 -16.80 4.66 10.69
C VAL A 82 -15.55 3.87 11.06
N GLY A 83 -14.42 4.56 11.09
CA GLY A 83 -13.11 3.97 11.34
C GLY A 83 -12.41 3.43 10.10
N GLN A 84 -13.05 3.39 8.94
CA GLN A 84 -12.39 2.93 7.72
C GLN A 84 -11.48 4.01 7.13
N GLN A 85 -10.27 3.61 6.73
CA GLN A 85 -9.31 4.48 6.06
C GLN A 85 -9.54 4.46 4.55
N LEU A 86 -9.53 5.65 3.92
CA LEU A 86 -9.81 5.81 2.49
C LEU A 86 -8.65 6.36 1.67
N LEU A 87 -7.85 7.22 2.27
CA LEU A 87 -6.57 7.69 1.75
C LEU A 87 -5.52 7.53 2.85
N PRO A 88 -4.21 7.61 2.53
CA PRO A 88 -3.18 7.68 3.55
C PRO A 88 -3.55 8.72 4.61
N ASN A 89 -3.59 8.28 5.88
CA ASN A 89 -3.94 9.10 7.03
C ASN A 89 -5.35 9.74 7.00
N TRP A 90 -6.28 9.39 6.10
CA TRP A 90 -7.67 9.88 6.14
C TRP A 90 -8.65 8.78 6.48
N GLN A 91 -9.45 8.99 7.52
CA GLN A 91 -10.38 8.01 8.07
C GLN A 91 -11.78 8.60 8.20
N VAL A 92 -12.81 7.77 7.97
CA VAL A 92 -14.19 8.14 8.26
C VAL A 92 -14.39 8.24 9.77
N THR A 93 -14.87 9.38 10.25
CA THR A 93 -15.12 9.60 11.68
C THR A 93 -16.59 9.63 12.02
N GLN A 94 -17.44 9.99 11.05
CA GLN A 94 -18.88 10.07 11.26
C GLN A 94 -19.63 9.76 9.97
N ILE A 95 -20.75 9.06 10.10
CA ILE A 95 -21.74 8.87 9.05
C ILE A 95 -23.10 9.20 9.69
N SER A 96 -23.87 10.07 9.05
CA SER A 96 -25.24 10.43 9.47
C SER A 96 -26.24 10.12 8.37
N ALA A 97 -27.47 10.63 8.41
CA ALA A 97 -28.46 10.35 7.37
C ALA A 97 -28.08 10.89 5.96
N GLN A 98 -27.33 11.99 5.89
CA GLN A 98 -27.08 12.71 4.63
C GLN A 98 -25.62 13.06 4.37
N GLN A 99 -24.74 12.82 5.34
CA GLN A 99 -23.33 13.21 5.23
C GLN A 99 -22.41 12.16 5.81
N MET A 100 -21.17 12.17 5.33
CA MET A 100 -20.05 11.50 5.98
C MET A 100 -18.91 12.49 6.18
N SER A 101 -18.23 12.36 7.31
CA SER A 101 -17.08 13.17 7.67
C SER A 101 -15.83 12.32 7.66
N LEU A 102 -14.76 12.84 7.05
CA LEU A 102 -13.43 12.28 7.10
C LEU A 102 -12.52 13.23 7.88
N GLN A 103 -11.60 12.65 8.64
CA GLN A 103 -10.55 13.40 9.33
C GLN A 103 -9.19 12.81 9.03
N HIS A 104 -8.19 13.68 9.10
CA HIS A 104 -6.81 13.27 8.98
C HIS A 104 -6.32 12.71 10.32
N VAL A 105 -6.02 11.41 10.36
CA VAL A 105 -5.52 10.67 11.51
C VAL A 105 -4.05 11.00 11.71
N ARG A 106 -3.72 11.58 12.88
CA ARG A 106 -2.37 12.05 13.23
C ARG A 106 -1.84 13.06 12.20
N PRO A 107 -2.45 14.25 12.14
CA PRO A 107 -1.90 15.30 11.32
C PRO A 107 -0.51 15.67 11.84
N ASP A 108 0.50 15.46 10.99
CA ASP A 108 1.80 16.07 11.22
C ASP A 108 1.60 17.58 11.37
N LYS A 109 2.40 18.27 12.18
CA LYS A 109 2.33 19.74 12.34
C LYS A 109 2.40 20.46 11.00
N ARG A 110 3.04 19.82 10.00
CA ARG A 110 3.15 20.30 8.61
C ARG A 110 1.84 20.24 7.83
N CYS A 111 0.90 19.40 8.25
CA CYS A 111 -0.41 19.23 7.63
C CYS A 111 -1.52 19.94 8.40
N ALA A 112 -1.21 20.71 9.46
CA ALA A 112 -2.19 21.37 10.32
C ALA A 112 -3.23 22.18 9.52
N GLU A 113 -2.81 22.94 8.51
CA GLU A 113 -3.71 23.71 7.63
C GLU A 113 -4.59 22.82 6.72
N GLY A 114 -4.16 21.60 6.39
CA GLY A 114 -4.90 20.62 5.58
C GLY A 114 -5.72 19.61 6.40
N SER A 115 -5.68 19.69 7.73
CA SER A 115 -6.23 18.67 8.63
C SER A 115 -7.68 18.90 9.04
N ALA A 116 -8.25 20.03 8.62
CA ALA A 116 -9.66 20.32 8.85
C ALA A 116 -10.52 19.18 8.27
N PRO A 117 -11.55 18.71 9.00
CA PRO A 117 -12.43 17.66 8.52
C PRO A 117 -12.97 17.95 7.11
N VAL A 118 -13.09 16.91 6.30
CA VAL A 118 -13.75 16.97 5.00
C VAL A 118 -15.12 16.34 5.15
N VAL A 119 -16.16 17.05 4.73
CA VAL A 119 -17.54 16.57 4.79
C VAL A 119 -18.02 16.34 3.37
N LEU A 120 -18.46 15.12 3.08
CA LEU A 120 -19.20 14.82 1.86
C LEU A 120 -20.69 14.79 2.19
N VAL A 121 -21.47 15.55 1.43
CA VAL A 121 -22.93 15.64 1.56
C VAL A 121 -23.55 14.97 0.34
N MET A 122 -24.65 14.27 0.56
CA MET A 122 -25.47 13.69 -0.51
C MET A 122 -26.02 14.82 -1.38
N ARG A 123 -25.84 14.73 -2.69
CA ARG A 123 -26.32 15.71 -3.66
C ARG A 123 -27.69 15.36 -4.20
#